data_AF-A0A356Z9E8-F1
#
_entry.id   AF-A0A356Z9E8-F1
#
_cell.length_a   1.000
_cell.length_b   1.000
_cell.length_c   1.000
_cell.angle_alpha   90.00
_cell.angle_beta   90.00
_cell.angle_gamma   90.00
#
_symmetry.space_group_name_H-M   'P 1'
#
loop_
_entity.id
_entity.type
_entity.pdbx_description
1 polymer ?
#
loop_
_entity_poly.entity_id
_entity_poly.type
_entity_poly.pdbx_seq_one_letter_code
_entity_poly.pdbx_strand_id
1 'polypeptide(L)'
;MISSPRIQKVSAELTIHDKIGTWKARWGINRMNYKVSPGVYSIGEADNMSPVLVTANYKMSFDLLRKELSGLNAWILVLDTKGINVWCAAGKGTFGTDELVRRISIVNLSRIVSHKTLILPQLGASGVSAHEVQKRSGFKVVFGPVRASDIQDFLKAGMKATPEMRKVRFNMYDRLVLTPIELVGTFKVSLIIFGVLFMLNLLKAGSFGIVDFYGYAGALLVGCVLVPILLPWIPGKAFAWKGWLVGFLWAGYVNVLNGWPLEPEYGLLRALAYMLILPSISAFYAMNFTGSSTYTSFSGVIKEMKTAVPAIIGSIAIGTVLILLAAFVPNI
;
A
#
# COMPACT_ATOMS: atom_id res chain seq x y z
N MET A 1 -42.17 7.87 -10.68
CA MET A 1 -41.96 7.22 -9.36
C MET A 1 -40.49 6.80 -9.27
N ILE A 2 -39.69 7.46 -8.44
CA ILE A 2 -38.32 7.02 -8.17
C ILE A 2 -38.44 5.81 -7.24
N SER A 3 -38.02 4.63 -7.69
CA SER A 3 -38.06 3.39 -6.92
C SER A 3 -37.34 3.57 -5.58
N SER A 4 -37.88 2.96 -4.53
CA SER A 4 -37.21 2.93 -3.22
C SER A 4 -35.79 2.39 -3.39
N PRO A 5 -34.79 3.01 -2.76
CA PRO A 5 -33.41 2.57 -2.88
C PRO A 5 -33.32 1.09 -2.46
N ARG A 6 -32.68 0.25 -3.29
CA ARG A 6 -32.47 -1.17 -2.99
C ARG A 6 -31.46 -1.28 -1.85
N ILE A 7 -31.97 -1.27 -0.62
CA ILE A 7 -31.19 -1.46 0.59
C ILE A 7 -30.77 -2.93 0.66
N GLN A 8 -29.47 -3.17 0.83
CA GLN A 8 -28.92 -4.50 1.02
C GLN A 8 -28.51 -4.68 2.48
N LYS A 9 -29.05 -5.71 3.14
CA LYS A 9 -28.63 -6.09 4.49
C LYS A 9 -27.30 -6.84 4.41
N VAL A 10 -26.35 -6.45 5.24
CA VAL A 10 -25.02 -7.08 5.33
C VAL A 10 -24.74 -7.51 6.77
N SER A 11 -23.95 -8.58 6.91
CA SER A 11 -23.49 -9.05 8.22
C SER A 11 -22.23 -8.31 8.68
N ALA A 12 -22.04 -8.16 9.98
CA ALA A 12 -20.76 -7.77 10.56
C ALA A 12 -19.71 -8.88 10.39
N GLU A 13 -20.14 -10.14 10.42
CA GLU A 13 -19.22 -11.27 10.30
C GLU A 13 -18.64 -11.38 8.88
N LEU A 14 -17.32 -11.52 8.82
CA LEU A 14 -16.61 -11.73 7.56
C LEU A 14 -16.63 -13.22 7.21
N THR A 15 -17.18 -13.53 6.05
CA THR A 15 -17.17 -14.88 5.49
C THR A 15 -15.75 -15.30 5.11
N ILE A 16 -15.54 -16.59 4.89
CA ILE A 16 -14.27 -17.10 4.34
C ILE A 16 -13.99 -16.47 2.96
N HIS A 17 -15.03 -16.24 2.15
CA HIS A 17 -14.89 -15.58 0.85
C HIS A 17 -14.36 -14.14 0.99
N ASP A 18 -14.81 -13.38 1.99
CA ASP A 18 -14.33 -12.03 2.28
C ASP A 18 -12.85 -12.02 2.71
N LYS A 19 -12.47 -12.98 3.57
CA LYS A 19 -11.09 -13.15 4.03
C LYS A 19 -10.16 -13.52 2.88
N ILE A 20 -10.56 -14.48 2.03
CA ILE A 20 -9.81 -14.88 0.84
C ILE A 20 -9.71 -13.73 -0.16
N GLY A 21 -10.79 -12.99 -0.39
CA GLY A 21 -10.80 -11.82 -1.28
C GLY A 21 -9.84 -10.72 -0.81
N THR A 22 -9.82 -10.47 0.50
CA THR A 22 -8.87 -9.54 1.13
C THR A 22 -7.43 -9.99 0.93
N TRP A 23 -7.15 -11.27 1.12
CA TRP A 23 -5.84 -11.87 0.82
C TRP A 23 -5.49 -11.69 -0.66
N LYS A 24 -6.35 -12.11 -1.59
CA LYS A 24 -6.13 -11.95 -3.04
C LYS A 24 -5.79 -10.51 -3.41
N ALA A 25 -6.52 -9.53 -2.89
CA ALA A 25 -6.26 -8.11 -3.16
C ALA A 25 -4.91 -7.61 -2.61
N ARG A 26 -4.42 -8.17 -1.48
CA ARG A 26 -3.08 -7.87 -0.95
C ARG A 26 -1.97 -8.46 -1.82
N TRP A 27 -2.23 -9.60 -2.46
CA TRP A 27 -1.34 -10.23 -3.44
C TRP A 27 -1.58 -9.76 -4.88
N GLY A 28 -2.28 -8.64 -5.08
CA GLY A 28 -2.51 -8.06 -6.41
C GLY A 28 -3.51 -8.82 -7.30
N ILE A 29 -4.04 -9.95 -6.86
CA ILE A 29 -4.98 -10.78 -7.61
C ILE A 29 -6.35 -10.09 -7.67
N ASN A 30 -6.75 -9.68 -8.87
CA ASN A 30 -8.01 -8.96 -9.14
C ASN A 30 -8.24 -7.72 -8.24
N ARG A 31 -7.15 -7.12 -7.72
CA ARG A 31 -7.22 -6.01 -6.78
C ARG A 31 -8.01 -4.82 -7.32
N MET A 32 -7.85 -4.50 -8.61
CA MET A 32 -8.49 -3.35 -9.26
C MET A 32 -10.01 -3.49 -9.38
N ASN A 33 -10.54 -4.71 -9.28
CA ASN A 33 -11.98 -4.97 -9.31
C ASN A 33 -12.53 -5.44 -7.95
N TYR A 34 -11.74 -5.39 -6.87
CA TYR A 34 -12.17 -5.81 -5.54
C TYR A 34 -13.03 -4.72 -4.88
N LYS A 35 -14.28 -4.60 -5.33
CA LYS A 35 -15.22 -3.52 -4.98
C LYS A 35 -16.60 -4.02 -4.62
N VAL A 36 -17.34 -3.21 -3.86
CA VAL A 36 -18.78 -3.35 -3.61
C VAL A 36 -19.56 -2.33 -4.43
N SER A 37 -20.85 -2.55 -4.64
CA SER A 37 -21.68 -1.58 -5.37
C SER A 37 -21.88 -0.31 -4.52
N PRO A 38 -21.70 0.90 -5.07
CA PRO A 38 -22.05 2.14 -4.37
C PRO A 38 -23.54 2.19 -4.02
N GLY A 39 -23.90 2.64 -2.82
CA GLY A 39 -25.29 2.59 -2.35
C GLY A 39 -25.40 2.69 -0.83
N VAL A 40 -26.58 2.32 -0.30
CA VAL A 40 -26.85 2.22 1.13
C VAL A 40 -27.03 0.76 1.51
N TYR A 41 -26.35 0.37 2.59
CA TYR A 41 -26.42 -0.96 3.18
C TYR A 41 -26.89 -0.84 4.63
N SER A 42 -27.62 -1.83 5.13
CA SER A 42 -27.98 -1.92 6.55
C SER A 42 -27.15 -2.99 7.25
N ILE A 43 -26.74 -2.70 8.48
CA ILE A 43 -26.22 -3.69 9.42
C ILE A 43 -27.18 -3.77 10.62
N GLY A 44 -27.38 -4.98 11.13
CA GLY A 44 -28.39 -5.23 12.15
C GLY A 44 -29.82 -4.91 11.67
N GLU A 45 -30.60 -4.29 12.54
CA GLU A 45 -31.95 -3.78 12.30
C GLU A 45 -31.93 -2.25 12.32
N ALA A 46 -31.26 -1.65 11.34
CA ALA A 46 -31.16 -0.21 11.20
C ALA A 46 -32.54 0.43 10.98
N ASP A 47 -32.86 1.43 11.79
CA ASP A 47 -34.07 2.24 11.76
C ASP A 47 -33.77 3.68 11.30
N ASN A 48 -34.78 4.58 11.37
CA ASN A 48 -34.63 5.96 10.92
C ASN A 48 -33.79 6.86 11.85
N MET A 49 -33.43 6.38 13.05
CA MET A 49 -32.56 7.08 14.01
C MET A 49 -31.14 6.52 14.03
N SER A 50 -30.93 5.37 13.38
CA SER A 50 -29.65 4.67 13.34
C SER A 50 -28.57 5.50 12.63
N PRO A 51 -27.31 5.49 13.13
CA PRO A 51 -26.24 6.30 12.58
C PRO A 51 -25.92 5.92 11.12
N VAL A 52 -25.52 6.92 10.33
CA VAL A 52 -25.06 6.75 8.95
C VAL A 52 -23.54 6.87 8.89
N LEU A 53 -22.87 5.76 8.62
CA LEU A 53 -21.42 5.64 8.46
C LEU A 53 -21.05 5.68 6.97
N VAL A 54 -20.11 6.53 6.58
CA VAL A 54 -19.72 6.67 5.16
C VAL A 54 -18.41 5.93 4.89
N THR A 55 -18.32 5.21 3.78
CA THR A 55 -17.08 4.51 3.37
C THR A 55 -16.89 4.50 1.86
N ALA A 56 -15.71 4.04 1.43
CA ALA A 56 -15.34 3.87 0.03
C ALA A 56 -15.85 2.54 -0.54
N ASN A 57 -16.07 2.44 -1.85
CA ASN A 57 -16.50 1.19 -2.48
C ASN A 57 -15.38 0.16 -2.70
N TYR A 58 -14.15 0.44 -2.27
CA TYR A 58 -13.13 -0.59 -2.16
C TYR A 58 -13.55 -1.63 -1.10
N LYS A 59 -13.70 -2.90 -1.51
CA LYS A 59 -14.32 -3.92 -0.67
C LYS A 59 -13.59 -4.13 0.65
N MET A 60 -12.27 -3.97 0.69
CA MET A 60 -11.51 -4.03 1.94
C MET A 60 -11.84 -2.87 2.90
N SER A 61 -12.06 -1.65 2.40
CA SER A 61 -12.49 -0.51 3.23
C SER A 61 -13.90 -0.73 3.79
N PHE A 62 -14.79 -1.30 2.98
CA PHE A 62 -16.14 -1.68 3.40
C PHE A 62 -16.11 -2.80 4.46
N ASP A 63 -15.36 -3.88 4.21
CA ASP A 63 -15.24 -5.03 5.12
C ASP A 63 -14.58 -4.64 6.46
N LEU A 64 -13.55 -3.77 6.42
CA LEU A 64 -12.91 -3.27 7.63
C LEU A 64 -13.84 -2.40 8.48
N LEU A 65 -14.81 -1.71 7.88
CA LEU A 65 -15.82 -0.96 8.61
C LEU A 65 -16.87 -1.90 9.18
N ARG A 66 -17.55 -2.70 8.34
CA ARG A 66 -18.70 -3.50 8.78
C ARG A 66 -18.37 -4.51 9.87
N LYS A 67 -17.15 -5.07 9.87
CA LYS A 67 -16.71 -6.03 10.91
C LYS A 67 -16.69 -5.44 12.31
N GLU A 68 -16.54 -4.13 12.43
CA GLU A 68 -16.47 -3.42 13.71
C GLU A 68 -17.86 -2.95 14.17
N LEU A 69 -18.92 -3.28 13.41
CA LEU A 69 -20.31 -2.91 13.70
C LEU A 69 -21.13 -4.07 14.28
N SER A 70 -20.47 -5.12 14.75
CA SER A 70 -21.16 -6.21 15.46
C SER A 70 -21.89 -5.66 16.69
N GLY A 71 -23.17 -6.01 16.83
CA GLY A 71 -24.05 -5.51 17.89
C GLY A 71 -24.60 -4.09 17.68
N LEU A 72 -24.36 -3.46 16.51
CA LEU A 72 -24.91 -2.16 16.17
C LEU A 72 -25.97 -2.25 15.06
N ASN A 73 -26.95 -1.36 15.13
CA ASN A 73 -27.88 -1.06 14.05
C ASN A 73 -27.40 0.21 13.36
N ALA A 74 -26.98 0.12 12.09
CA ALA A 74 -26.41 1.27 11.39
C ALA A 74 -26.62 1.20 9.88
N TRP A 75 -26.60 2.37 9.25
CA TRP A 75 -26.55 2.52 7.81
C TRP A 75 -25.11 2.71 7.35
N ILE A 76 -24.72 2.03 6.27
CA ILE A 76 -23.43 2.22 5.61
C ILE A 76 -23.67 2.85 4.24
N LEU A 77 -23.27 4.11 4.08
CA LEU A 77 -23.29 4.84 2.82
C LEU A 77 -21.97 4.62 2.08
N VAL A 78 -22.01 3.88 0.98
CA VAL A 78 -20.84 3.53 0.18
C VAL A 78 -20.73 4.47 -1.02
N LEU A 79 -19.65 5.25 -1.07
CA LEU A 79 -19.34 6.18 -2.17
C LEU A 79 -18.66 5.47 -3.33
N ASP A 80 -18.88 5.95 -4.55
CA ASP A 80 -18.18 5.43 -5.73
C ASP A 80 -16.75 5.99 -5.87
N THR A 81 -15.81 5.33 -5.19
CA THR A 81 -14.38 5.68 -5.22
C THR A 81 -13.60 4.89 -6.27
N LYS A 82 -14.29 4.28 -7.25
CA LYS A 82 -13.67 3.46 -8.31
C LYS A 82 -12.79 2.32 -7.78
N GLY A 83 -13.16 1.75 -6.63
CA GLY A 83 -12.40 0.66 -5.98
C GLY A 83 -11.13 1.13 -5.28
N ILE A 84 -11.01 2.42 -4.97
CA ILE A 84 -9.87 2.99 -4.23
C ILE A 84 -10.27 3.17 -2.76
N ASN A 85 -9.36 2.89 -1.82
CA ASN A 85 -9.59 3.08 -0.39
C ASN A 85 -9.89 4.55 -0.03
N VAL A 86 -10.45 4.79 1.16
CA VAL A 86 -10.84 6.13 1.65
C VAL A 86 -9.74 7.17 1.49
N TRP A 87 -8.54 6.92 2.02
CA TRP A 87 -7.50 7.94 2.11
C TRP A 87 -6.95 8.32 0.73
N CYS A 88 -6.61 7.31 -0.09
CA CYS A 88 -6.14 7.55 -1.45
C CYS A 88 -7.24 8.19 -2.32
N ALA A 89 -8.50 7.78 -2.14
CA ALA A 89 -9.62 8.33 -2.88
C ALA A 89 -9.91 9.78 -2.49
N ALA A 90 -9.73 10.14 -1.22
CA ALA A 90 -9.89 11.51 -0.73
C ALA A 90 -8.81 12.43 -1.32
N GLY A 91 -7.55 11.98 -1.31
CA GLY A 91 -6.45 12.73 -1.95
C GLY A 91 -6.63 12.89 -3.47
N LYS A 92 -7.32 11.94 -4.14
CA LYS A 92 -7.65 12.01 -5.57
C LYS A 92 -9.00 12.68 -5.87
N GLY A 93 -9.78 13.06 -4.86
CA GLY A 93 -11.10 13.70 -5.01
C GLY A 93 -12.28 12.77 -5.32
N THR A 94 -12.08 11.45 -5.47
CA THR A 94 -13.18 10.49 -5.72
C THR A 94 -13.96 10.13 -4.45
N PHE A 95 -13.30 10.18 -3.29
CA PHE A 95 -13.99 10.29 -1.99
C PHE A 95 -14.06 11.79 -1.66
N GLY A 96 -15.02 12.48 -2.29
CA GLY A 96 -15.09 13.94 -2.25
C GLY A 96 -16.49 14.49 -2.04
N THR A 97 -16.58 15.80 -1.81
CA THR A 97 -17.82 16.55 -1.58
C THR A 97 -18.88 16.25 -2.64
N ASP A 98 -18.50 16.28 -3.93
CA ASP A 98 -19.44 16.07 -5.03
C ASP A 98 -20.01 14.66 -5.06
N GLU A 99 -19.17 13.64 -4.93
CA GLU A 99 -19.65 12.26 -4.89
C GLU A 99 -20.53 12.01 -3.66
N LEU A 100 -20.18 12.57 -2.49
CA LEU A 100 -20.98 12.42 -1.28
C LEU A 100 -22.38 13.05 -1.46
N VAL A 101 -22.46 14.31 -1.91
CA VAL A 101 -23.74 15.01 -2.16
C VAL A 101 -24.56 14.27 -3.22
N ARG A 102 -23.91 13.86 -4.32
CA ARG A 102 -24.56 13.08 -5.37
C ARG A 102 -25.11 11.77 -4.83
N ARG A 103 -24.34 11.05 -4.00
CA ARG A 103 -24.74 9.77 -3.42
C ARG A 103 -25.93 9.91 -2.48
N ILE A 104 -25.93 10.92 -1.61
CA ILE A 104 -27.05 11.26 -0.72
C ILE A 104 -28.34 11.45 -1.52
N SER A 105 -28.26 12.16 -2.65
CA SER A 105 -29.41 12.41 -3.53
C SER A 105 -29.89 11.15 -4.23
N ILE A 106 -28.98 10.39 -4.85
CA ILE A 106 -29.30 9.13 -5.57
C ILE A 106 -30.01 8.12 -4.67
N VAL A 107 -29.54 7.97 -3.43
CA VAL A 107 -30.11 7.01 -2.47
C VAL A 107 -31.29 7.59 -1.68
N ASN A 108 -31.63 8.86 -1.92
CA ASN A 108 -32.67 9.60 -1.23
C ASN A 108 -32.60 9.44 0.30
N LEU A 109 -31.41 9.67 0.86
CA LEU A 109 -31.08 9.34 2.25
C LEU A 109 -32.02 9.97 3.28
N SER A 110 -32.59 11.15 2.96
CA SER A 110 -33.60 11.85 3.76
C SER A 110 -34.90 11.06 3.98
N ARG A 111 -35.17 10.02 3.18
CA ARG A 111 -36.30 9.11 3.38
C ARG A 111 -35.95 7.88 4.21
N ILE A 112 -34.66 7.63 4.43
CA ILE A 112 -34.16 6.49 5.19
C ILE A 112 -33.96 6.88 6.66
N VAL A 113 -33.37 8.06 6.90
CA VAL A 113 -33.12 8.58 8.25
C VAL A 113 -33.81 9.91 8.49
N SER A 114 -34.30 10.12 9.71
CA SER A 114 -34.97 11.35 10.16
C SER A 114 -33.97 12.44 10.57
N HIS A 115 -32.77 12.04 11.01
CA HIS A 115 -31.69 12.95 11.37
C HIS A 115 -30.86 13.37 10.15
N LYS A 116 -30.02 14.39 10.34
CA LYS A 116 -29.17 14.98 9.28
C LYS A 116 -27.70 14.91 9.62
N THR A 117 -27.20 13.74 10.01
CA THR A 117 -25.80 13.57 10.44
C THR A 117 -25.15 12.40 9.73
N LEU A 118 -23.96 12.63 9.17
CA LEU A 118 -23.14 11.63 8.50
C LEU A 118 -21.81 11.52 9.22
N ILE A 119 -21.40 10.29 9.53
CA ILE A 119 -20.12 10.00 10.16
C ILE A 119 -19.14 9.56 9.07
N LEU A 120 -18.14 10.38 8.82
CA LEU A 120 -17.09 10.11 7.84
C LEU A 120 -15.80 9.65 8.54
N PRO A 121 -14.99 8.80 7.91
CA PRO A 121 -13.66 8.46 8.40
C PRO A 121 -12.76 9.70 8.43
N GLN A 122 -11.89 9.80 9.45
CA GLN A 122 -11.00 10.95 9.64
C GLN A 122 -10.15 11.28 8.41
N LEU A 123 -9.64 10.24 7.72
CA LEU A 123 -8.79 10.36 6.54
C LEU A 123 -9.55 10.75 5.26
N GLY A 124 -10.87 10.88 5.32
CA GLY A 124 -11.69 11.46 4.25
C GLY A 124 -11.70 13.00 4.25
N ALA A 125 -11.22 13.64 5.32
CA ALA A 125 -11.32 15.09 5.51
C ALA A 125 -10.58 15.91 4.44
N SER A 126 -9.53 15.36 3.82
CA SER A 126 -8.81 16.04 2.74
C SER A 126 -9.60 16.17 1.44
N GLY A 127 -10.62 15.33 1.23
CA GLY A 127 -11.45 15.33 0.03
C GLY A 127 -12.85 15.93 0.23
N VAL A 128 -13.34 16.02 1.47
CA VAL A 128 -14.72 16.41 1.78
C VAL A 128 -14.76 17.72 2.58
N SER A 129 -15.41 18.73 1.99
CA SER A 129 -15.76 19.97 2.69
C SER A 129 -17.09 19.81 3.43
N ALA A 130 -17.03 19.72 4.77
CA ALA A 130 -18.21 19.57 5.61
C ALA A 130 -19.22 20.71 5.43
N HIS A 131 -18.74 21.95 5.23
CA HIS A 131 -19.59 23.11 5.02
C HIS A 131 -20.36 23.02 3.70
N GLU A 132 -19.69 22.64 2.61
CA GLU A 132 -20.34 22.47 1.31
C GLU A 132 -21.33 21.31 1.29
N VAL A 133 -21.03 20.21 1.98
CA VAL A 133 -22.00 19.10 2.15
C VAL A 133 -23.25 19.58 2.87
N GLN A 134 -23.09 20.31 3.98
CA GLN A 134 -24.22 20.86 4.74
C GLN A 134 -25.05 21.82 3.89
N LYS A 135 -24.40 22.73 3.16
CA LYS A 135 -25.06 23.71 2.29
C LYS A 135 -25.85 23.05 1.16
N ARG A 136 -25.29 22.00 0.53
CA ARG A 136 -25.88 21.37 -0.67
C ARG A 136 -26.87 20.24 -0.38
N SER A 137 -26.72 19.56 0.75
CA SER A 137 -27.52 18.36 1.08
C SER A 137 -28.34 18.49 2.36
N GLY A 138 -28.05 19.49 3.19
CA GLY A 138 -28.64 19.64 4.53
C GLY A 138 -28.06 18.68 5.58
N PHE A 139 -27.16 17.76 5.21
CA PHE A 139 -26.52 16.84 6.13
C PHE A 139 -25.23 17.41 6.74
N LYS A 140 -25.13 17.32 8.06
CA LYS A 140 -23.94 17.66 8.82
C LYS A 140 -22.94 16.51 8.77
N VAL A 141 -21.70 16.82 8.40
CA VAL A 141 -20.59 15.87 8.47
C VAL A 141 -19.94 15.93 9.84
N VAL A 142 -19.75 14.77 10.45
CA VAL A 142 -18.91 14.56 11.62
C VAL A 142 -17.79 13.61 11.23
N PHE A 143 -16.55 14.01 11.46
CA PHE A 143 -15.40 13.14 11.24
C PHE A 143 -15.21 12.23 12.47
N GLY A 144 -15.40 10.93 12.26
CA GLY A 144 -15.13 9.87 13.21
C GLY A 144 -13.64 9.49 13.26
N PRO A 145 -13.31 8.32 13.83
CA PRO A 145 -11.93 7.90 14.04
C PRO A 145 -11.16 7.57 12.73
N VAL A 146 -9.83 7.47 12.84
CA VAL A 146 -8.96 6.95 11.77
C VAL A 146 -9.17 5.44 11.58
N ARG A 147 -9.28 4.69 12.68
CA ARG A 147 -9.45 3.23 12.66
C ARG A 147 -10.90 2.88 12.91
N ALA A 148 -11.44 1.96 12.11
CA ALA A 148 -12.82 1.51 12.25
C ALA A 148 -13.10 0.81 13.59
N SER A 149 -12.08 0.20 14.21
CA SER A 149 -12.18 -0.45 15.54
C SER A 149 -12.68 0.48 16.63
N ASP A 150 -12.42 1.78 16.48
CA ASP A 150 -12.73 2.77 17.50
C ASP A 150 -14.16 3.33 17.32
N ILE A 151 -14.91 2.86 16.31
CA ILE A 151 -16.22 3.43 15.95
C ILE A 151 -17.26 3.26 17.06
N GLN A 152 -17.24 2.12 17.77
CA GLN A 152 -18.20 1.86 18.83
C GLN A 152 -17.97 2.81 20.01
N ASP A 153 -16.73 2.98 20.43
CA ASP A 153 -16.38 3.88 21.54
C ASP A 153 -16.60 5.34 21.16
N PHE A 154 -16.32 5.71 19.91
CA PHE A 154 -16.66 7.02 19.36
C PHE A 154 -18.17 7.32 19.44
N LEU A 155 -19.01 6.34 19.09
CA LEU A 155 -20.47 6.48 19.18
C LEU A 155 -20.94 6.59 20.63
N LYS A 156 -20.43 5.73 21.54
CA LYS A 156 -20.72 5.78 22.99
C LYS A 156 -20.31 7.13 23.61
N ALA A 157 -19.23 7.74 23.13
CA ALA A 157 -18.77 9.06 23.53
C ALA A 157 -19.56 10.22 22.92
N GLY A 158 -20.71 9.97 22.28
CA GLY A 158 -21.55 11.01 21.67
C GLY A 158 -20.91 11.63 20.43
N MET A 159 -20.23 10.83 19.62
CA MET A 159 -19.54 11.26 18.39
C MET A 159 -18.39 12.26 18.64
N LYS A 160 -17.70 12.14 19.77
CA LYS A 160 -16.52 12.94 20.12
C LYS A 160 -15.25 12.09 20.00
N ALA A 161 -14.47 12.33 18.95
CA ALA A 161 -13.21 11.62 18.72
C ALA A 161 -12.13 12.09 19.70
N THR A 162 -11.54 11.15 20.43
CA THR A 162 -10.38 11.41 21.31
C THR A 162 -9.14 11.77 20.49
N PRO A 163 -8.10 12.38 21.09
CA PRO A 163 -6.84 12.61 20.40
C PRO A 163 -6.21 11.34 19.82
N GLU A 164 -6.34 10.20 20.51
CA GLU A 164 -5.80 8.92 20.05
C GLU A 164 -6.53 8.39 18.81
N MET A 165 -7.86 8.52 18.75
CA MET A 165 -8.67 8.14 17.59
C MET A 165 -8.29 8.93 16.32
N ARG A 166 -7.66 10.10 16.46
CA ARG A 166 -7.22 10.96 15.35
C ARG A 166 -5.80 10.64 14.87
N LYS A 167 -5.03 9.82 15.59
CA LYS A 167 -3.64 9.50 15.23
C LYS A 167 -3.58 8.33 14.26
N VAL A 168 -2.81 8.51 13.19
CA VAL A 168 -2.45 7.40 12.29
C VAL A 168 -1.31 6.61 12.94
N ARG A 169 -1.59 5.35 13.29
CA ARG A 169 -0.57 4.37 13.65
C ARG A 169 0.00 3.75 12.37
N PHE A 170 1.32 3.67 12.28
CA PHE A 170 2.02 3.03 11.17
C PHE A 170 3.24 2.25 11.69
N ASN A 171 2.94 1.21 12.45
CA ASN A 171 3.94 0.38 13.13
C ASN A 171 4.53 -0.69 12.19
N MET A 172 5.39 -1.55 12.73
CA MET A 172 6.03 -2.63 11.96
C MET A 172 5.00 -3.57 11.30
N TYR A 173 3.92 -3.91 12.02
CA TYR A 173 2.87 -4.79 11.50
C TYR A 173 2.10 -4.15 10.34
N ASP A 174 1.73 -2.86 10.45
CA ASP A 174 1.06 -2.12 9.36
C ASP A 174 1.90 -2.13 8.08
N ARG A 175 3.24 -2.04 8.21
CA ARG A 175 4.17 -2.07 7.08
C ARG A 175 4.34 -3.46 6.50
N LEU A 176 4.47 -4.49 7.35
CA LEU A 176 4.57 -5.88 6.92
C LEU A 176 3.36 -6.29 6.07
N VAL A 177 2.16 -5.86 6.48
CA VAL A 177 0.89 -6.12 5.80
C VAL A 177 0.81 -5.53 4.37
N LEU A 178 1.71 -4.60 4.03
CA LEU A 178 1.84 -4.01 2.70
C LEU A 178 2.86 -4.75 1.81
N THR A 179 3.81 -5.48 2.39
CA THR A 179 4.90 -6.14 1.63
C THR A 179 4.45 -7.12 0.53
N PRO A 180 3.30 -7.84 0.61
CA PRO A 180 2.94 -8.78 -0.45
C PRO A 180 2.69 -8.12 -1.81
N ILE A 181 2.10 -6.91 -1.85
CA ILE A 181 1.87 -6.23 -3.13
C ILE A 181 3.19 -5.76 -3.75
N GLU A 182 4.15 -5.37 -2.91
CA GLU A 182 5.48 -4.96 -3.36
C GLU A 182 6.23 -6.13 -3.99
N LEU A 183 6.19 -7.32 -3.36
CA LEU A 183 6.80 -8.54 -3.89
C LEU A 183 6.14 -9.02 -5.20
N VAL A 184 4.80 -8.99 -5.27
CA VAL A 184 4.11 -9.35 -6.52
C VAL A 184 4.47 -8.39 -7.65
N GLY A 185 4.67 -7.10 -7.33
CA GLY A 185 5.14 -6.10 -8.29
C GLY A 185 6.52 -6.41 -8.87
N THR A 186 7.38 -7.14 -8.17
CA THR A 186 8.74 -7.47 -8.65
C THR A 186 8.74 -8.67 -9.59
N PHE A 187 7.79 -9.60 -9.43
CA PHE A 187 7.79 -10.92 -10.07
C PHE A 187 7.99 -10.88 -11.60
N LYS A 188 7.25 -10.01 -12.30
CA LYS A 188 7.35 -9.89 -13.78
C LYS A 188 8.74 -9.45 -14.22
N VAL A 189 9.33 -8.49 -13.51
CA VAL A 189 10.68 -7.98 -13.83
C VAL A 189 11.72 -9.05 -13.51
N SER A 190 11.60 -9.74 -12.39
CA SER A 190 12.50 -10.84 -12.02
C SER A 190 12.47 -11.98 -13.03
N LEU A 191 11.30 -12.37 -13.54
CA LEU A 191 11.19 -13.37 -14.60
C LEU A 191 11.92 -12.96 -15.88
N ILE A 192 11.84 -11.69 -16.28
CA ILE A 192 12.57 -11.18 -17.45
C ILE A 192 14.07 -11.22 -17.20
N ILE A 193 14.53 -10.75 -16.04
CA ILE A 193 15.95 -10.76 -15.66
C ILE A 193 16.47 -12.20 -15.69
N PHE A 194 15.83 -13.13 -14.99
CA PHE A 194 16.26 -14.53 -14.97
C PHE A 194 16.19 -15.21 -16.34
N GLY A 195 15.22 -14.86 -17.18
CA GLY A 195 15.17 -15.32 -18.56
C GLY A 195 16.38 -14.87 -19.38
N VAL A 196 16.77 -13.59 -19.25
CA VAL A 196 17.98 -13.05 -19.90
C VAL A 196 19.24 -13.72 -19.37
N LEU A 197 19.39 -13.86 -18.05
CA LEU A 197 20.54 -14.53 -17.44
C LEU A 197 20.64 -16.01 -17.89
N PHE A 198 19.51 -16.70 -17.97
CA PHE A 198 19.43 -18.07 -18.48
C PHE A 198 19.87 -18.17 -19.95
N MET A 199 19.44 -17.24 -20.80
CA MET A 199 19.89 -17.17 -22.20
C MET A 199 21.39 -16.89 -22.32
N LEU A 200 21.94 -15.98 -21.50
CA LEU A 200 23.38 -15.69 -21.50
C LEU A 200 24.22 -16.91 -21.07
N ASN A 201 23.74 -17.67 -20.08
CA ASN A 201 24.37 -18.93 -19.68
C ASN A 201 24.33 -19.98 -20.81
N LEU A 202 23.20 -20.09 -21.53
CA LEU A 202 23.07 -21.03 -22.66
C LEU A 202 24.06 -20.72 -23.79
N LEU A 203 24.31 -19.44 -24.05
CA LEU A 203 25.27 -18.96 -25.03
C LEU A 203 26.73 -19.04 -24.55
N LYS A 204 26.99 -19.55 -23.34
CA LYS A 204 28.30 -19.51 -22.65
C LYS A 204 28.89 -18.08 -22.58
N ALA A 205 28.02 -17.07 -22.66
CA ALA A 205 28.38 -15.67 -22.64
C ALA A 205 28.34 -15.07 -21.22
N GLY A 206 27.94 -15.86 -20.22
CA GLY A 206 27.94 -15.47 -18.81
C GLY A 206 28.13 -16.69 -17.90
N SER A 207 28.57 -16.42 -16.67
CA SER A 207 28.76 -17.39 -15.58
C SER A 207 27.79 -17.12 -14.42
N PHE A 208 26.51 -16.96 -14.73
CA PHE A 208 25.49 -16.69 -13.72
C PHE A 208 25.13 -17.97 -12.98
N GLY A 209 25.26 -17.96 -11.66
CA GLY A 209 25.07 -19.14 -10.82
C GLY A 209 24.07 -18.92 -9.69
N ILE A 210 24.12 -19.85 -8.74
CA ILE A 210 23.27 -19.80 -7.54
C ILE A 210 23.53 -18.52 -6.72
N VAL A 211 24.78 -18.02 -6.73
CA VAL A 211 25.18 -16.79 -6.03
C VAL A 211 24.46 -15.57 -6.55
N ASP A 212 24.39 -15.41 -7.88
CA ASP A 212 23.65 -14.31 -8.50
C ASP A 212 22.16 -14.39 -8.18
N PHE A 213 21.61 -15.61 -8.16
CA PHE A 213 20.21 -15.85 -7.82
C PHE A 213 19.88 -15.41 -6.40
N TYR A 214 20.57 -15.96 -5.39
CA TYR A 214 20.23 -15.61 -4.00
C TYR A 214 20.69 -14.20 -3.65
N GLY A 215 21.77 -13.69 -4.25
CA GLY A 215 22.21 -12.30 -4.10
C GLY A 215 21.14 -11.32 -4.57
N TYR A 216 20.59 -11.53 -5.78
CA TYR A 216 19.47 -10.76 -6.31
C TYR A 216 18.19 -10.92 -5.46
N ALA A 217 17.80 -12.16 -5.14
CA ALA A 217 16.59 -12.43 -4.36
C ALA A 217 16.66 -11.82 -2.96
N GLY A 218 17.83 -11.86 -2.31
CA GLY A 218 18.07 -11.20 -1.04
C GLY A 218 17.98 -9.68 -1.16
N ALA A 219 18.54 -9.07 -2.21
CA ALA A 219 18.41 -7.64 -2.44
C ALA A 219 16.95 -7.19 -2.65
N LEU A 220 16.15 -8.01 -3.34
CA LEU A 220 14.70 -7.81 -3.44
C LEU A 220 14.03 -7.86 -2.07
N LEU A 221 14.30 -8.90 -1.28
CA LEU A 221 13.71 -9.04 0.06
C LEU A 221 14.14 -7.90 0.98
N VAL A 222 15.38 -7.43 0.88
CA VAL A 222 15.85 -6.27 1.63
C VAL A 222 15.03 -5.03 1.27
N GLY A 223 14.93 -4.70 -0.02
CA GLY A 223 14.19 -3.51 -0.47
C GLY A 223 12.68 -3.58 -0.21
N CYS A 224 12.05 -4.72 -0.49
CA CYS A 224 10.59 -4.90 -0.40
C CYS A 224 10.09 -5.21 1.02
N VAL A 225 10.91 -5.81 1.89
CA VAL A 225 10.46 -6.34 3.18
C VAL A 225 11.27 -5.75 4.33
N LEU A 226 12.58 -5.96 4.34
CA LEU A 226 13.43 -5.59 5.49
C LEU A 226 13.46 -4.07 5.72
N VAL A 227 13.63 -3.29 4.64
CA VAL A 227 13.70 -1.82 4.72
C VAL A 227 12.38 -1.22 5.23
N PRO A 228 11.19 -1.57 4.69
CA PRO A 228 9.93 -1.13 5.26
C PRO A 228 9.74 -1.48 6.73
N ILE A 229 10.09 -2.70 7.13
CA ILE A 229 9.99 -3.17 8.53
C ILE A 229 10.88 -2.32 9.43
N LEU A 230 12.14 -2.11 9.04
CA LEU A 230 13.15 -1.42 9.83
C LEU A 230 13.19 0.10 9.65
N LEU A 231 12.26 0.66 8.89
CA LEU A 231 12.29 2.02 8.39
C LEU A 231 12.62 3.15 9.42
N PRO A 232 12.12 3.12 10.67
CA PRO A 232 12.39 4.14 11.68
C PRO A 232 13.84 4.12 12.19
N TRP A 233 14.50 2.96 12.10
CA TRP A 233 15.85 2.76 12.61
C TRP A 233 16.94 2.99 11.56
N ILE A 234 16.61 2.91 10.27
CA ILE A 234 17.57 3.15 9.19
C ILE A 234 17.80 4.67 9.07
N PRO A 235 19.06 5.17 9.09
CA PRO A 235 19.32 6.60 9.01
C PRO A 235 18.95 7.22 7.65
N GLY A 236 18.66 8.52 7.65
CA GLY A 236 18.36 9.31 6.46
C GLY A 236 16.87 9.43 6.14
N LYS A 237 16.55 10.36 5.22
CA LYS A 237 15.16 10.72 4.84
C LYS A 237 14.66 9.96 3.62
N ALA A 238 15.49 9.80 2.60
CA ALA A 238 15.13 9.15 1.33
C ALA A 238 15.03 7.64 1.49
N PHE A 239 14.02 7.03 0.87
CA PHE A 239 13.82 5.59 0.83
C PHE A 239 14.90 4.88 0.02
N ALA A 240 15.32 5.46 -1.11
CA ALA A 240 16.40 4.93 -1.94
C ALA A 240 17.70 4.85 -1.14
N TRP A 241 18.00 5.86 -0.32
CA TRP A 241 19.17 5.86 0.55
C TRP A 241 19.09 4.76 1.62
N LYS A 242 17.94 4.63 2.30
CA LYS A 242 17.73 3.55 3.28
C LYS A 242 17.87 2.17 2.62
N GLY A 243 17.30 1.98 1.44
CA GLY A 243 17.40 0.76 0.67
C GLY A 243 18.82 0.46 0.20
N TRP A 244 19.55 1.47 -0.26
CA TRP A 244 20.96 1.35 -0.63
C TRP A 244 21.81 0.94 0.57
N LEU A 245 21.64 1.58 1.73
CA LEU A 245 22.41 1.26 2.94
C LEU A 245 22.25 -0.20 3.38
N VAL A 246 21.02 -0.68 3.54
CA VAL A 246 20.77 -2.07 3.96
C VAL A 246 21.15 -3.05 2.84
N GLY A 247 20.95 -2.66 1.58
CA GLY A 247 21.38 -3.42 0.42
C GLY A 247 22.91 -3.54 0.31
N PHE A 248 23.66 -2.53 0.75
CA PHE A 248 25.12 -2.53 0.83
C PHE A 248 25.63 -3.50 1.88
N LEU A 249 24.98 -3.55 3.05
CA LEU A 249 25.26 -4.57 4.05
C LEU A 249 24.98 -5.98 3.51
N TRP A 250 23.87 -6.15 2.80
CA TRP A 250 23.56 -7.41 2.12
C TRP A 250 24.60 -7.80 1.06
N ALA A 251 25.02 -6.85 0.22
CA ALA A 251 26.06 -7.09 -0.79
C ALA A 251 27.40 -7.51 -0.16
N GLY A 252 27.81 -6.82 0.92
CA GLY A 252 29.00 -7.18 1.69
C GLY A 252 28.88 -8.58 2.29
N TYR A 253 27.72 -8.91 2.87
CA TYR A 253 27.45 -10.24 3.39
C TYR A 253 27.53 -11.32 2.32
N VAL A 254 26.93 -11.11 1.14
CA VAL A 254 27.07 -12.03 -0.01
C VAL A 254 28.54 -12.19 -0.39
N ASN A 255 29.30 -11.10 -0.51
CA ASN A 255 30.72 -11.20 -0.88
C ASN A 255 31.53 -12.00 0.15
N VAL A 256 31.34 -11.74 1.45
CA VAL A 256 32.04 -12.46 2.53
C VAL A 256 31.65 -13.95 2.54
N LEU A 257 30.36 -14.26 2.35
CA LEU A 257 29.89 -15.65 2.29
C LEU A 257 30.51 -16.46 1.15
N ASN A 258 30.90 -15.83 0.06
CA ASN A 258 31.52 -16.51 -1.09
C ASN A 258 33.05 -16.33 -1.12
N GLY A 259 33.66 -16.02 0.02
CA GLY A 259 35.11 -16.08 0.18
C GLY A 259 35.85 -14.77 -0.08
N TRP A 260 35.21 -13.68 -0.50
CA TRP A 260 35.91 -12.39 -0.62
C TRP A 260 36.19 -11.77 0.75
N PRO A 261 37.40 -11.25 1.04
CA PRO A 261 38.55 -11.05 0.14
C PRO A 261 39.62 -12.17 0.19
N LEU A 262 39.34 -13.31 0.82
CA LEU A 262 40.30 -14.36 1.15
C LEU A 262 40.53 -15.39 0.02
N GLU A 263 39.50 -15.67 -0.80
CA GLU A 263 39.53 -16.67 -1.86
C GLU A 263 39.78 -16.03 -3.25
N PRO A 264 40.83 -16.44 -3.99
CA PRO A 264 41.16 -15.88 -5.30
C PRO A 264 40.09 -16.11 -6.38
N GLU A 265 39.33 -17.21 -6.27
CA GLU A 265 38.25 -17.54 -7.21
C GLU A 265 37.12 -16.52 -7.21
N TYR A 266 36.97 -15.77 -6.11
CA TYR A 266 35.99 -14.71 -5.98
C TYR A 266 36.64 -13.35 -6.21
N GLY A 267 36.99 -13.10 -7.48
CA GLY A 267 37.76 -11.94 -7.90
C GLY A 267 37.17 -10.57 -7.52
N LEU A 268 38.06 -9.58 -7.35
CA LEU A 268 37.73 -8.20 -6.98
C LEU A 268 36.64 -7.57 -7.88
N LEU A 269 36.67 -7.85 -9.19
CA LEU A 269 35.71 -7.31 -10.14
C LEU A 269 34.28 -7.76 -9.83
N ARG A 270 34.07 -9.03 -9.47
CA ARG A 270 32.75 -9.56 -9.11
C ARG A 270 32.25 -8.97 -7.79
N ALA A 271 33.14 -8.86 -6.80
CA ALA A 271 32.81 -8.25 -5.52
C ALA A 271 32.37 -6.79 -5.69
N LEU A 272 33.13 -5.99 -6.45
CA LEU A 272 32.77 -4.60 -6.76
C LEU A 272 31.46 -4.50 -7.54
N ALA A 273 31.23 -5.38 -8.50
CA ALA A 273 29.97 -5.42 -9.23
C ALA A 273 28.76 -5.68 -8.34
N TYR A 274 28.86 -6.61 -7.39
CA TYR A 274 27.80 -6.86 -6.41
C TYR A 274 27.55 -5.68 -5.49
N MET A 275 28.62 -4.99 -5.07
CA MET A 275 28.52 -3.76 -4.27
C MET A 275 27.86 -2.60 -5.04
N LEU A 276 27.84 -2.64 -6.37
CA LEU A 276 27.12 -1.66 -7.20
C LEU A 276 25.69 -2.10 -7.53
N ILE A 277 25.47 -3.38 -7.84
CA ILE A 277 24.17 -3.87 -8.32
C ILE A 277 23.18 -4.11 -7.18
N LEU A 278 23.56 -4.92 -6.17
CA LEU A 278 22.63 -5.37 -5.14
C LEU A 278 22.08 -4.21 -4.29
N PRO A 279 22.89 -3.22 -3.89
CA PRO A 279 22.38 -2.06 -3.16
C PRO A 279 21.43 -1.21 -4.01
N SER A 280 21.71 -1.06 -5.30
CA SER A 280 20.86 -0.32 -6.24
C SER A 280 19.50 -1.00 -6.48
N ILE A 281 19.47 -2.33 -6.53
CA ILE A 281 18.22 -3.10 -6.57
C ILE A 281 17.40 -2.83 -5.29
N SER A 282 18.02 -3.01 -4.12
CA SER A 282 17.36 -2.76 -2.84
C SER A 282 16.85 -1.30 -2.72
N ALA A 283 17.65 -0.32 -3.16
CA ALA A 283 17.28 1.08 -3.23
C ALA A 283 16.05 1.33 -4.11
N PHE A 284 16.02 0.74 -5.30
CA PHE A 284 14.88 0.86 -6.22
C PHE A 284 13.59 0.32 -5.59
N TYR A 285 13.64 -0.87 -5.02
CA TYR A 285 12.44 -1.49 -4.43
C TYR A 285 12.01 -0.84 -3.11
N ALA A 286 12.95 -0.32 -2.32
CA ALA A 286 12.62 0.49 -1.14
C ALA A 286 11.86 1.77 -1.51
N MET A 287 12.18 2.40 -2.66
CA MET A 287 11.46 3.60 -3.13
C MET A 287 9.99 3.33 -3.44
N ASN A 288 9.60 2.12 -3.86
CA ASN A 288 8.19 1.82 -4.13
C ASN A 288 7.32 1.99 -2.87
N PHE A 289 7.91 1.80 -1.68
CA PHE A 289 7.21 1.98 -0.41
C PHE A 289 6.87 3.45 -0.10
N THR A 290 7.42 4.42 -0.83
CA THR A 290 7.07 5.85 -0.68
C THR A 290 5.57 6.11 -0.85
N GLY A 291 4.89 5.34 -1.71
CA GLY A 291 3.45 5.44 -1.96
C GLY A 291 2.57 4.89 -0.84
N SER A 292 3.16 4.17 0.11
CA SER A 292 2.45 3.50 1.21
C SER A 292 2.74 4.12 2.58
N SER A 293 3.69 5.06 2.66
CA SER A 293 4.10 5.71 3.90
C SER A 293 3.23 6.92 4.27
N THR A 294 3.25 7.30 5.55
CA THR A 294 2.35 8.34 6.10
C THR A 294 2.95 9.74 6.12
N TYR A 295 4.20 9.91 5.68
CA TYR A 295 4.96 11.17 5.83
C TYR A 295 5.61 11.64 4.53
N THR A 296 5.43 10.92 3.42
CA THR A 296 5.89 11.35 2.10
C THR A 296 4.93 12.36 1.49
N SER A 297 5.49 13.29 0.71
CA SER A 297 4.73 14.20 -0.14
C SER A 297 5.04 13.92 -1.60
N PHE A 298 4.08 14.21 -2.50
CA PHE A 298 4.27 14.00 -3.93
C PHE A 298 5.52 14.71 -4.48
N SER A 299 5.72 15.97 -4.12
CA SER A 299 6.91 16.74 -4.52
C SER A 299 8.20 16.15 -3.95
N GLY A 300 8.19 15.64 -2.72
CA GLY A 300 9.31 14.95 -2.11
C GLY A 300 9.70 13.67 -2.85
N VAL A 301 8.71 12.85 -3.22
CA VAL A 301 8.92 11.63 -4.00
C VAL A 301 9.51 11.94 -5.38
N ILE A 302 8.97 12.95 -6.08
CA ILE A 302 9.52 13.36 -7.38
C ILE A 302 10.97 13.84 -7.24
N LYS A 303 11.30 14.59 -6.20
CA LYS A 303 12.68 15.03 -5.93
C LYS A 303 13.60 13.83 -5.71
N GLU A 304 13.18 12.88 -4.88
CA GLU A 304 13.93 11.65 -4.60
C GLU A 304 14.18 10.85 -5.88
N MET A 305 13.13 10.60 -6.67
CA MET A 305 13.25 9.85 -7.93
C MET A 305 14.20 10.51 -8.93
N LYS A 306 14.13 11.84 -9.10
CA LYS A 306 15.00 12.58 -10.02
C LYS A 306 16.48 12.45 -9.68
N THR A 307 16.83 12.28 -8.41
CA THR A 307 18.21 12.11 -7.97
C THR A 307 18.63 10.64 -7.90
N ALA A 308 17.78 9.79 -7.33
CA ALA A 308 18.13 8.39 -7.05
C ALA A 308 18.07 7.49 -8.29
N VAL A 309 17.08 7.65 -9.17
CA VAL A 309 16.89 6.75 -10.32
C VAL A 309 18.08 6.80 -11.29
N PRO A 310 18.61 7.98 -11.70
CA PRO A 310 19.80 8.03 -12.56
C PRO A 310 21.03 7.37 -11.91
N ALA A 311 21.24 7.58 -10.61
CA ALA A 311 22.34 6.97 -9.87
C ALA A 311 22.21 5.43 -9.78
N ILE A 312 20.99 4.93 -9.55
CA ILE A 312 20.67 3.50 -9.56
C ILE A 312 20.97 2.88 -10.93
N ILE A 313 20.51 3.52 -12.02
CA ILE A 313 20.75 3.04 -13.38
C ILE A 313 22.25 3.03 -13.69
N GLY A 314 22.97 4.11 -13.37
CA GLY A 314 24.41 4.19 -13.59
C GLY A 314 25.18 3.12 -12.82
N SER A 315 24.84 2.92 -11.54
CA SER A 315 25.46 1.89 -10.69
C SER A 315 25.22 0.47 -11.24
N ILE A 316 23.98 0.15 -11.63
CA ILE A 316 23.66 -1.15 -12.22
C ILE A 316 24.39 -1.34 -13.56
N ALA A 317 24.45 -0.32 -14.41
CA ALA A 317 25.14 -0.40 -15.70
C ALA A 317 26.64 -0.67 -15.52
N ILE A 318 27.31 0.10 -14.66
CA ILE A 318 28.74 -0.09 -14.35
C ILE A 318 28.97 -1.48 -13.75
N GLY A 319 28.15 -1.88 -12.76
CA GLY A 319 28.28 -3.21 -12.15
C GLY A 319 28.04 -4.34 -13.14
N THR A 320 27.13 -4.19 -14.10
CA THR A 320 26.88 -5.20 -15.14
C THR A 320 28.09 -5.35 -16.05
N VAL A 321 28.71 -4.23 -16.45
CA VAL A 321 29.98 -4.25 -17.20
C VAL A 321 31.07 -4.96 -16.41
N LEU A 322 31.20 -4.68 -15.10
CA LEU A 322 32.20 -5.34 -14.26
C LEU A 322 31.97 -6.87 -14.13
N ILE A 323 30.73 -7.34 -14.00
CA ILE A 323 30.42 -8.78 -14.00
C ILE A 323 30.79 -9.43 -15.33
N LEU A 324 30.45 -8.77 -16.45
CA LEU A 324 30.79 -9.29 -17.77
C LEU A 324 32.30 -9.36 -17.96
N LEU A 325 33.04 -8.31 -17.57
CA LEU A 325 34.50 -8.31 -17.62
C LEU A 325 35.10 -9.40 -16.71
N ALA A 326 34.54 -9.60 -15.52
CA ALA A 326 34.98 -10.67 -14.61
C ALA A 326 34.82 -12.07 -15.22
N ALA A 327 33.88 -12.27 -16.16
CA ALA A 327 33.73 -13.54 -16.87
C ALA A 327 34.82 -13.78 -17.94
N PHE A 328 35.50 -12.73 -18.41
CA PHE A 328 36.56 -12.80 -19.43
C PHE A 328 37.98 -12.72 -18.85
N VAL A 329 38.14 -12.26 -17.61
CA VAL A 329 39.43 -12.24 -16.92
C VAL A 329 39.62 -13.59 -16.23
N PRO A 330 40.56 -14.46 -16.68
CA PRO A 330 40.85 -15.70 -15.96
C PRO A 330 41.34 -15.37 -14.55
N ASN A 331 40.88 -16.13 -13.56
CA ASN A 331 41.30 -16.03 -12.16
C ASN A 331 42.85 -15.97 -12.11
N ILE A 332 43.39 -14.81 -11.72
CA ILE A 332 44.79 -14.65 -11.34
C ILE A 332 44.87 -14.91 -9.84
#